data_AF-A0A1B6VG61-F1
#
_entry.id   AF-A0A1B6VG61-F1
#
_cell.length_a   1.000
_cell.length_b   1.000
_cell.length_c   1.000
_cell.angle_alpha   90.00
_cell.angle_beta   90.00
_cell.angle_gamma   90.00
#
_symmetry.space_group_name_H-M   'P 1'
#
loop_
_entity.id
_entity.type
_entity.pdbx_description
1 polymer ?
#
loop_
_entity_poly.entity_id
_entity_poly.type
_entity_poly.pdbx_seq_one_letter_code
_entity_poly.pdbx_strand_id
1 'polypeptide(L)'
;MDQPEIPLVLLEPPCRFRDAALGTLAKARRDYRIVLETPHLPAMRAGVRSGLGASCRTRRFAAAEGLSTLPAGLLPEVPEIETILIQRNGLPDAAHDLAELLVQAASDQ
;
A
#
# COMPACT_ATOMS: atom_id res chain seq x y z
N MET A 1 6.00 9.88 27.57
CA MET A 1 5.62 10.95 26.62
C MET A 1 4.65 10.32 25.64
N ASP A 2 3.39 10.74 25.65
CA ASP A 2 2.44 10.30 24.61
C ASP A 2 2.95 10.79 23.26
N GLN A 3 3.08 9.86 22.31
CA GLN A 3 3.40 10.21 20.94
C GLN A 3 2.10 10.54 20.20
N PRO A 4 2.12 11.52 19.28
CA PRO A 4 0.90 11.97 18.61
C PRO A 4 0.27 10.85 17.78
N GLU A 5 -1.06 10.88 17.75
CA GLU A 5 -1.87 10.00 16.91
C GLU A 5 -1.52 10.19 15.43
N ILE A 6 -1.40 9.09 14.69
CA ILE A 6 -1.03 9.09 13.27
C ILE A 6 -2.28 9.32 12.41
N PRO A 7 -2.36 10.41 11.62
CA PRO A 7 -3.45 10.59 10.66
C PRO A 7 -3.25 9.69 9.43
N LEU A 8 -4.24 8.87 9.12
CA LEU A 8 -4.19 7.90 8.03
C LEU A 8 -5.21 8.22 6.92
N VAL A 9 -4.73 8.14 5.68
CA VAL A 9 -5.51 8.22 4.45
C VAL A 9 -5.46 6.85 3.79
N LEU A 10 -6.56 6.10 3.81
CA LEU A 10 -6.58 4.68 3.44
C LEU A 10 -7.57 4.38 2.31
N LEU A 11 -7.34 3.25 1.64
CA LEU A 11 -8.38 2.66 0.80
C LEU A 11 -9.33 1.83 1.69
N GLU A 12 -10.60 1.81 1.31
CA GLU A 12 -11.63 0.94 1.91
C GLU A 12 -11.24 -0.55 1.78
N PRO A 13 -11.79 -1.45 2.64
CA PRO A 13 -11.56 -2.88 2.51
C PRO A 13 -12.32 -3.42 1.29
N PRO A 14 -11.84 -4.51 0.66
CA PRO A 14 -10.62 -5.26 0.99
C PRO A 14 -9.35 -4.55 0.50
N CYS A 15 -8.36 -4.34 1.38
CA CYS A 15 -7.08 -3.73 1.00
C CYS A 15 -5.92 -4.25 1.86
N ARG A 16 -5.04 -5.07 1.26
CA ARG A 16 -3.89 -5.66 1.99
C ARG A 16 -2.96 -4.62 2.62
N PHE A 17 -2.79 -3.45 1.98
CA PHE A 17 -2.00 -2.34 2.54
C PHE A 17 -2.65 -1.70 3.77
N ARG A 18 -3.98 -1.60 3.77
CA ARG A 18 -4.75 -1.12 4.94
C ARG A 18 -4.55 -2.09 6.08
N ASP A 19 -4.78 -3.38 5.83
CA ASP A 19 -4.70 -4.42 6.86
C ASP A 19 -3.27 -4.52 7.44
N ALA A 20 -2.25 -4.42 6.59
CA ALA A 20 -0.85 -4.35 7.02
C ALA A 20 -0.59 -3.14 7.92
N ALA A 21 -1.02 -1.95 7.52
CA ALA A 21 -0.82 -0.73 8.30
C ALA A 21 -1.52 -0.81 9.66
N LEU A 22 -2.83 -1.08 9.67
CA LEU A 22 -3.63 -1.11 10.89
C LEU A 22 -3.20 -2.24 11.82
N GLY A 23 -2.89 -3.42 11.26
CA GLY A 23 -2.39 -4.56 12.01
C GLY A 23 -1.04 -4.29 12.66
N THR A 24 -0.10 -3.66 11.95
CA THR A 24 1.21 -3.27 12.50
C THR A 24 1.07 -2.23 13.61
N LEU A 25 0.25 -1.18 13.41
CA LEU A 25 0.03 -0.16 14.42
C LEU A 25 -0.66 -0.72 15.67
N ALA A 26 -1.66 -1.57 15.50
CA ALA A 26 -2.35 -2.23 16.61
C ALA A 26 -1.40 -3.11 17.44
N LYS A 27 -0.57 -3.93 16.79
CA LYS A 27 0.43 -4.78 17.48
C LYS A 27 1.43 -3.95 18.29
N ALA A 28 1.84 -2.80 17.76
CA ALA A 28 2.75 -1.87 18.41
C ALA A 28 2.07 -0.91 19.40
N ARG A 29 0.74 -1.03 19.60
CA ARG A 29 -0.07 -0.11 20.42
C ARG A 29 0.17 1.35 20.04
N ARG A 30 0.18 1.64 18.74
CA ARG A 30 0.34 2.97 18.16
C ARG A 30 -1.01 3.55 17.81
N ASP A 31 -1.33 4.69 18.42
CA ASP A 31 -2.58 5.39 18.16
C ASP A 31 -2.58 5.98 16.75
N TYR A 32 -3.74 5.86 16.11
CA TYR A 32 -4.00 6.40 14.77
C TYR A 32 -5.47 6.80 14.64
N ARG A 33 -5.72 7.78 13.76
CA ARG A 33 -7.05 8.11 13.26
C ARG A 33 -7.11 7.98 11.75
N ILE A 34 -8.22 7.49 11.24
CA ILE A 34 -8.49 7.50 9.80
C ILE A 34 -9.16 8.84 9.47
N VAL A 35 -8.43 9.71 8.77
CA VAL A 35 -8.90 11.05 8.37
C VAL A 35 -9.61 11.05 7.01
N LEU A 36 -9.32 10.05 6.19
CA LEU A 36 -9.98 9.80 4.90
C LEU A 36 -9.97 8.31 4.62
N GLU A 37 -11.14 7.79 4.25
CA GLU A 37 -11.32 6.47 3.68
C GLU A 37 -12.05 6.61 2.34
N THR A 38 -11.62 5.87 1.32
CA THR A 38 -12.20 5.95 -0.02
C THR A 38 -11.95 4.68 -0.83
N PRO A 39 -12.85 4.27 -1.75
CA PRO A 39 -12.59 3.14 -2.63
C PRO A 39 -11.72 3.54 -3.85
N HIS A 40 -11.40 4.83 -4.03
CA HIS A 40 -10.79 5.34 -5.25
C HIS A 40 -9.32 5.75 -5.03
N LEU A 41 -8.40 5.10 -5.75
CA LEU A 41 -6.97 5.40 -5.69
C LEU A 41 -6.63 6.88 -5.96
N PRO A 42 -7.27 7.58 -6.93
CA PRO A 42 -7.02 9.00 -7.14
C PRO A 42 -7.40 9.89 -5.95
N ALA A 43 -8.49 9.58 -5.23
CA ALA A 43 -8.90 10.35 -4.06
C ALA A 43 -7.96 10.13 -2.87
N MET A 44 -7.55 8.88 -2.62
CA MET A 44 -6.55 8.54 -1.61
C MET A 44 -5.22 9.28 -1.87
N ARG A 45 -4.77 9.25 -3.13
CA ARG A 45 -3.59 10.00 -3.60
C ARG A 45 -3.71 11.50 -3.36
N ALA A 46 -4.86 12.10 -3.70
CA ALA A 46 -5.10 13.52 -3.48
C ALA A 46 -5.02 13.89 -1.98
N GLY A 47 -5.61 13.07 -1.10
CA GLY A 47 -5.55 13.28 0.34
C GLY A 47 -4.12 13.22 0.90
N VAL A 48 -3.30 12.27 0.44
CA VAL A 48 -1.88 12.22 0.86
C VAL A 48 -1.11 13.43 0.33
N ARG A 49 -1.29 13.80 -0.95
CA ARG A 49 -0.61 14.95 -1.57
C ARG A 49 -0.97 16.28 -0.94
N SER A 50 -2.19 16.43 -0.42
CA SER A 50 -2.61 17.64 0.28
C SER A 50 -2.11 17.70 1.73
N GLY A 51 -1.39 16.68 2.21
CA GLY A 51 -0.91 16.60 3.58
C GLY A 51 -2.00 16.21 4.59
N LEU A 52 -3.13 15.64 4.16
CA LEU A 52 -4.21 15.25 5.06
C LEU A 52 -3.78 14.15 6.05
N GLY A 53 -2.91 13.24 5.60
CA GLY A 53 -2.35 12.16 6.42
C GLY A 53 -1.42 11.25 5.62
N ALA A 54 -0.89 10.21 6.27
CA ALA A 54 -0.02 9.22 5.66
C ALA A 54 -0.81 8.01 5.13
N SER A 55 -0.23 7.27 4.18
CA SER A 55 -0.77 5.99 3.71
C SER A 55 0.35 4.94 3.70
N CYS A 56 0.01 3.68 3.93
CA CYS A 56 0.89 2.55 3.62
C CYS A 56 0.75 2.19 2.13
N ARG A 57 1.84 2.31 1.35
CA ARG A 57 1.92 1.99 -0.09
C ARG A 57 3.36 1.55 -0.43
N THR A 58 3.55 1.07 -1.67
CA THR A 58 4.88 0.70 -2.16
C THR A 58 5.78 1.93 -2.33
N ARG A 59 7.10 1.74 -2.26
CA ARG A 59 8.07 2.82 -2.56
C ARG A 59 7.92 3.37 -3.97
N ARG A 60 7.60 2.50 -4.94
CA ARG A 60 7.31 2.87 -6.33
C ARG A 60 6.09 3.79 -6.44
N PHE A 61 5.03 3.55 -5.66
CA PHE A 61 3.89 4.45 -5.59
C PHE A 61 4.33 5.83 -5.09
N ALA A 62 5.08 5.90 -3.99
CA ALA A 62 5.56 7.18 -3.45
C ALA A 62 6.40 7.95 -4.49
N ALA A 63 7.33 7.27 -5.16
CA ALA A 63 8.16 7.85 -6.22
C ALA A 63 7.33 8.36 -7.41
N ALA A 64 6.37 7.58 -7.90
CA ALA A 64 5.50 7.98 -9.01
C ALA A 64 4.63 9.20 -8.68
N GLU A 65 4.29 9.40 -7.41
CA GLU A 65 3.50 10.54 -6.94
C GLU A 65 4.34 11.74 -6.50
N GLY A 66 5.67 11.65 -6.52
CA GLY A 66 6.56 12.68 -5.97
C GLY A 66 6.39 12.86 -4.45
N LEU A 67 5.98 11.80 -3.75
CA LEU A 67 5.78 11.78 -2.30
C LEU A 67 7.04 11.28 -1.59
N SER A 68 7.33 11.84 -0.42
CA SER A 68 8.37 11.32 0.46
C SER A 68 7.88 10.09 1.24
N THR A 69 8.82 9.22 1.60
CA THR A 69 8.56 8.12 2.52
C THR A 69 8.87 8.56 3.95
N LEU A 70 8.18 7.96 4.92
CA LEU A 70 8.48 8.19 6.34
C LEU A 70 9.86 7.58 6.66
N PRO A 71 10.70 8.26 7.47
CA PRO A 71 12.00 7.74 7.88
C PRO A 71 11.89 6.36 8.56
N ALA A 72 12.88 5.50 8.33
CA ALA A 72 12.99 4.23 9.02
C ALA A 72 13.07 4.45 10.54
N GLY A 73 12.43 3.56 11.31
CA GLY A 73 12.40 3.63 12.77
C GLY A 73 11.39 4.63 13.36
N LEU A 74 10.76 5.49 12.54
CA LEU A 74 9.68 6.37 13.03
C LEU A 74 8.41 5.58 13.36
N LEU A 75 8.08 4.60 12.52
CA LEU A 75 6.96 3.68 12.69
C LEU A 75 7.47 2.23 12.66
N PRO A 76 6.73 1.29 13.28
CA PRO A 76 7.07 -0.12 13.17
C PRO A 76 7.01 -0.59 11.72
N GLU A 77 7.86 -1.55 11.37
CA GLU A 77 7.90 -2.09 10.01
C GLU A 77 6.60 -2.82 9.65
N VAL A 78 6.14 -2.58 8.42
CA VAL A 78 4.99 -3.31 7.85
C VAL A 78 5.47 -4.61 7.23
N PRO A 79 4.63 -5.67 7.24
CA PRO A 79 4.97 -6.91 6.56
C PRO A 79 5.11 -6.69 5.05
N GLU A 80 5.84 -7.59 4.39
CA GLU A 80 5.83 -7.68 2.93
C GLU A 80 4.42 -8.00 2.43
N ILE A 81 4.06 -7.42 1.28
CA ILE A 81 2.77 -7.66 0.64
C ILE A 81 3.05 -8.40 -0.67
N GLU A 82 2.60 -9.65 -0.72
CA GLU A 82 2.78 -10.52 -1.87
C GLU A 82 1.99 -10.02 -3.08
N THR A 83 2.63 -10.12 -4.25
CA THR A 83 1.96 -9.99 -5.55
C THR A 83 1.78 -11.38 -6.14
N ILE A 84 0.56 -11.73 -6.53
CA ILE A 84 0.24 -13.03 -7.10
C ILE A 84 -0.28 -12.88 -8.52
N LEU A 85 0.13 -13.81 -9.39
CA LEU A 85 -0.46 -13.97 -10.71
C LEU A 85 -1.46 -15.12 -10.67
N ILE A 86 -2.70 -14.85 -11.10
CA ILE A 86 -3.75 -15.86 -11.16
C ILE A 86 -4.02 -16.19 -12.62
N GLN A 87 -3.89 -17.46 -12.98
CA GLN A 87 -4.13 -17.98 -14.32
C GLN A 87 -5.32 -18.92 -14.31
N ARG A 88 -6.14 -18.85 -15.35
CA ARG A 88 -7.17 -19.87 -15.61
C ARG A 88 -6.50 -21.14 -16.14
N ASN A 89 -7.05 -22.31 -15.87
CA ASN A 89 -6.62 -23.53 -16.56
C ASN A 89 -6.91 -23.45 -18.07
N GLY A 90 -6.05 -24.02 -18.90
CA GLY A 90 -6.23 -24.07 -20.36
C GLY A 90 -6.15 -22.70 -21.03
N LEU A 91 -5.15 -21.88 -20.67
CA LEU A 91 -4.87 -20.64 -21.40
C LEU A 91 -4.35 -20.95 -22.81
N PRO A 92 -4.72 -20.15 -23.82
CA PRO A 92 -4.04 -20.19 -25.12
C PRO A 92 -2.59 -19.68 -24.98
N ASP A 93 -1.71 -20.09 -25.87
CA ASP A 93 -0.26 -19.79 -25.84
C ASP A 93 0.02 -18.29 -25.64
N ALA A 94 -0.65 -17.41 -26.37
CA ALA A 94 -0.47 -15.96 -26.24
C ALA A 94 -0.80 -15.42 -24.82
N ALA A 95 -1.70 -16.06 -24.09
CA ALA A 95 -1.99 -15.70 -22.70
C ALA A 95 -0.98 -16.30 -21.70
N HIS A 96 -0.30 -17.39 -22.08
CA HIS A 96 0.86 -17.89 -21.36
C HIS A 96 2.06 -16.95 -21.51
N ASP A 97 2.34 -16.53 -22.74
CA ASP A 97 3.41 -15.56 -23.05
C ASP A 97 3.20 -14.26 -22.27
N LEU A 98 1.96 -13.74 -22.27
CA LEU A 98 1.62 -12.55 -21.48
C LEU A 98 1.82 -12.78 -19.97
N ALA A 99 1.47 -13.95 -19.46
CA ALA A 99 1.68 -14.29 -18.05
C ALA A 99 3.17 -14.27 -17.67
N GLU A 100 4.03 -14.86 -18.50
CA GLU A 100 5.48 -14.82 -18.30
C GLU A 100 6.02 -13.38 -18.31
N LEU A 101 5.58 -12.56 -19.27
CA LEU A 101 5.96 -11.14 -19.34
C LEU A 101 5.52 -10.35 -18.11
N LEU A 102 4.33 -10.63 -17.57
CA LEU A 102 3.84 -10.01 -16.34
C LEU A 102 4.68 -10.42 -15.13
N VAL A 103 5.09 -11.69 -15.01
CA VAL A 103 5.98 -12.15 -13.94
C VAL A 103 7.33 -11.44 -14.01
N GLN A 104 7.92 -11.35 -15.21
CA GLN A 104 9.19 -10.65 -15.41
C GLN A 104 9.08 -9.18 -15.00
N ALA A 105 8.06 -8.48 -15.51
CA ALA A 105 7.83 -7.06 -15.22
C ALA A 105 7.48 -6.76 -13.75
N ALA A 106 6.93 -7.74 -13.02
CA ALA A 106 6.64 -7.64 -11.59
C ALA A 106 7.87 -7.96 -10.71
N SER A 107 8.82 -8.76 -11.21
CA SER A 107 10.04 -9.14 -10.49
C SER A 107 11.14 -8.08 -10.57
N ASP A 108 11.15 -7.25 -11.63
CA ASP A 108 12.12 -6.17 -11.83
C ASP A 108 11.79 -4.89 -11.00
N GLN A 109 11.06 -5.03 -9.89
CA GLN A 109 10.52 -3.91 -9.08
C GLN A 109 11.25 -3.68 -7.76
#